data_AF-A0A926Z729-F1
#
_entry.id   AF-A0A926Z729-F1
#
_cell.length_a   1.000
_cell.length_b   1.000
_cell.length_c   1.000
_cell.angle_alpha   90.00
_cell.angle_beta   90.00
_cell.angle_gamma   90.00
#
_symmetry.space_group_name_H-M   'P 1'
#
loop_
_entity.id
_entity.type
_entity.pdbx_description
1 polymer ?
#
loop_
_entity_poly.entity_id
_entity_poly.type
_entity_poly.pdbx_seq_one_letter_code
_entity_poly.pdbx_strand_id
1 'polypeptide(L)'
;MEKQLKVQQLVDNLSKAIVGKDEAIRLVLVALFAGGHALLEDVPGVGKTLLAKSLAASIAGKFQRVQCTPDLLPTDITGTNIWNPQKGEFQFLPGPVFANILLADEINRATPRTQSALLEVMEEGQVTVDGISRNVPSPFFAIATQNPIEYQGTFPLPEAQLDRFAISFSLGYPNESEEVEMLKRMQLGKVGSAILSPCISPEEVIEIRKLCAQIPVSEAISAYIVNIVRATRDDAEITLGVSPRGTSALFRCVQSYAYIQKMLNSDRQSEYVLPDDVKFLAPYVLGHRIIAAGRRSPKKIIERLVETIAVP
;
A
#
# COMPACT_ATOMS: atom_id res chain seq x y z
N MET A 1 26.41 3.22 -0.48
CA MET A 1 26.26 4.41 -1.35
C MET A 1 25.29 4.17 -2.49
N GLU A 2 25.52 3.22 -3.41
CA GLU A 2 24.65 3.02 -4.59
C GLU A 2 23.18 2.73 -4.24
N LYS A 3 22.93 1.91 -3.22
CA LYS A 3 21.56 1.57 -2.76
C LYS A 3 20.85 2.70 -2.02
N GLN A 4 21.61 3.60 -1.41
CA GLN A 4 21.08 4.81 -0.76
C GLN A 4 20.59 5.81 -1.81
N LEU A 5 21.34 5.95 -2.89
CA LEU A 5 20.97 6.78 -4.03
C LEU A 5 19.64 6.34 -4.64
N LYS A 6 19.35 5.03 -4.70
CA LYS A 6 18.12 4.47 -5.30
C LYS A 6 16.83 4.88 -4.57
N VAL A 7 16.81 4.86 -3.24
CA VAL A 7 15.61 5.27 -2.47
C VAL A 7 15.37 6.78 -2.60
N GLN A 8 16.43 7.59 -2.46
CA GLN A 8 16.33 9.04 -2.65
C GLN A 8 15.86 9.37 -4.06
N GLN A 9 16.44 8.74 -5.09
CA GLN A 9 16.03 8.89 -6.48
C GLN A 9 14.55 8.57 -6.68
N LEU A 10 14.04 7.51 -6.05
CA LEU A 10 12.63 7.12 -6.16
C LEU A 10 11.72 8.18 -5.54
N VAL A 11 12.06 8.69 -4.35
CA VAL A 11 11.30 9.77 -3.69
C VAL A 11 11.33 11.04 -4.55
N ASP A 12 12.52 11.47 -4.99
CA ASP A 12 12.69 12.66 -5.82
C ASP A 12 11.91 12.54 -7.14
N ASN A 13 11.92 11.35 -7.75
CA ASN A 13 11.19 11.12 -9.00
C ASN A 13 9.68 11.20 -8.79
N LEU A 14 9.16 10.64 -7.70
CA LEU A 14 7.75 10.73 -7.35
C LEU A 14 7.33 12.19 -7.04
N SER A 15 8.14 12.95 -6.31
CA SER A 15 7.87 14.36 -5.96
C SER A 15 7.88 15.31 -7.17
N LYS A 16 8.49 14.92 -8.30
CA LYS A 16 8.34 15.65 -9.58
C LYS A 16 6.90 15.61 -10.11
N ALA A 17 6.23 14.48 -9.96
CA ALA A 17 4.86 14.32 -10.45
C ALA A 17 3.80 14.71 -9.40
N ILE A 18 4.09 14.55 -8.11
CA ILE A 18 3.13 14.71 -7.03
C ILE A 18 3.52 15.90 -6.15
N VAL A 19 2.60 16.85 -5.99
CA VAL A 19 2.84 18.08 -5.21
C VAL A 19 2.39 17.87 -3.76
N GLY A 20 3.27 18.13 -2.78
CA GLY A 20 2.89 18.25 -1.37
C GLY A 20 2.48 16.97 -0.65
N LYS A 21 2.81 15.80 -1.19
CA LYS A 21 2.39 14.50 -0.64
C LYS A 21 3.57 13.64 -0.20
N ASP A 22 4.58 14.24 0.42
CA ASP A 22 5.81 13.54 0.82
C ASP A 22 5.53 12.40 1.81
N GLU A 23 4.62 12.60 2.76
CA GLU A 23 4.24 11.55 3.72
C GLU A 23 3.54 10.37 3.01
N ALA A 24 2.61 10.65 2.10
CA ALA A 24 1.94 9.62 1.32
C ALA A 24 2.93 8.83 0.44
N ILE A 25 3.89 9.51 -0.20
CA ILE A 25 4.97 8.86 -0.95
C ILE A 25 5.73 7.90 -0.02
N ARG A 26 6.15 8.38 1.16
CA ARG A 26 6.85 7.53 2.15
C ARG A 26 6.01 6.33 2.56
N LEU A 27 4.73 6.50 2.90
CA LEU A 27 3.83 5.41 3.32
C LEU A 27 3.64 4.36 2.22
N VAL A 28 3.50 4.78 0.96
CA VAL A 28 3.43 3.84 -0.18
C VAL A 28 4.73 3.06 -0.33
N LEU A 29 5.88 3.74 -0.22
CA LEU A 29 7.17 3.07 -0.30
C LEU A 29 7.40 2.12 0.87
N VAL A 30 6.95 2.46 2.08
CA VAL A 30 6.96 1.54 3.22
C VAL A 30 6.15 0.27 2.89
N ALA A 31 4.91 0.41 2.39
CA ALA A 31 4.09 -0.74 2.04
C ALA A 31 4.75 -1.59 0.94
N LEU A 32 5.29 -0.95 -0.10
CA LEU A 32 5.99 -1.60 -1.20
C LEU A 32 7.23 -2.37 -0.72
N PHE A 33 8.08 -1.77 0.11
CA PHE A 33 9.31 -2.38 0.60
C PHE A 33 9.10 -3.36 1.76
N ALA A 34 7.97 -3.27 2.46
CA ALA A 34 7.56 -4.27 3.44
C ALA A 34 7.02 -5.55 2.76
N GLY A 35 6.81 -5.52 1.45
CA GLY A 35 6.22 -6.63 0.69
C GLY A 35 4.71 -6.74 0.86
N GLY A 36 4.04 -5.70 1.33
CA GLY A 36 2.60 -5.67 1.51
C GLY A 36 1.89 -4.84 0.45
N HIS A 37 0.64 -4.47 0.73
CA HIS A 37 -0.23 -3.67 -0.13
C HIS A 37 -0.78 -2.44 0.59
N ALA A 38 -1.21 -1.45 -0.17
CA ALA A 38 -1.73 -0.19 0.38
C ALA A 38 -3.24 -0.04 0.13
N LEU A 39 -3.95 0.47 1.12
CA LEU A 39 -5.34 0.87 1.05
C LEU A 39 -5.44 2.39 1.17
N LEU A 40 -6.12 3.03 0.21
CA LEU A 40 -6.35 4.48 0.17
C LEU A 40 -7.81 4.82 0.47
N GLU A 41 -8.07 5.29 1.68
CA GLU A 41 -9.39 5.72 2.14
C GLU A 41 -9.56 7.20 1.86
N ASP A 42 -10.26 7.54 0.79
CA ASP A 42 -10.25 8.93 0.33
C ASP A 42 -11.36 9.21 -0.67
N VAL A 43 -11.67 10.49 -0.79
CA VAL A 43 -12.57 11.06 -1.79
C VAL A 43 -11.97 11.04 -3.20
N PRO A 44 -12.79 11.10 -4.26
CA PRO A 44 -12.32 11.21 -5.64
C PRO A 44 -11.48 12.47 -5.88
N GLY A 45 -10.53 12.39 -6.82
CA GLY A 45 -9.79 13.56 -7.32
C GLY A 45 -8.49 13.92 -6.58
N VAL A 46 -8.12 13.21 -5.51
CA VAL A 46 -6.92 13.52 -4.69
C VAL A 46 -5.58 12.98 -5.23
N GLY A 47 -5.54 12.57 -6.50
CA GLY A 47 -4.27 12.15 -7.13
C GLY A 47 -3.85 10.68 -6.92
N LYS A 48 -4.73 9.80 -6.44
CA LYS A 48 -4.45 8.35 -6.26
C LYS A 48 -3.90 7.68 -7.53
N THR A 49 -4.55 7.95 -8.66
CA THR A 49 -4.14 7.42 -9.97
C THR A 49 -2.78 7.95 -10.40
N LEU A 50 -2.49 9.21 -10.07
CA LEU A 50 -1.19 9.81 -10.36
C LEU A 50 -0.09 9.16 -9.52
N LEU A 51 -0.33 8.92 -8.23
CA LEU A 51 0.60 8.21 -7.35
C LEU A 51 0.95 6.82 -7.87
N ALA A 52 -0.07 6.01 -8.19
CA ALA A 52 0.13 4.65 -8.68
C ALA A 52 0.86 4.61 -10.04
N LYS A 53 0.46 5.47 -10.99
CA LYS A 53 1.14 5.56 -12.30
C LYS A 53 2.58 6.05 -12.17
N SER A 54 2.82 7.05 -11.33
CA SER A 54 4.16 7.61 -11.12
C SER A 54 5.09 6.60 -10.46
N LEU A 55 4.57 5.77 -9.54
CA LEU A 55 5.33 4.67 -8.94
C LEU A 55 5.72 3.64 -10.00
N ALA A 56 4.77 3.19 -10.82
CA ALA A 56 5.05 2.22 -11.89
C ALA A 56 6.09 2.76 -12.89
N ALA A 57 5.92 4.00 -13.33
CA ALA A 57 6.86 4.66 -14.24
C ALA A 57 8.27 4.78 -13.61
N SER A 58 8.37 5.11 -12.32
CA SER A 58 9.65 5.26 -11.63
C SER A 58 10.41 3.94 -11.45
N ILE A 59 9.70 2.80 -11.36
CA ILE A 59 10.33 1.49 -11.17
C ILE A 59 10.45 0.66 -12.46
N ALA A 60 10.24 1.28 -13.63
CA ALA A 60 10.14 0.58 -14.93
C ALA A 60 9.11 -0.58 -14.92
N GLY A 61 8.09 -0.48 -14.06
CA GLY A 61 7.11 -1.53 -13.84
C GLY A 61 5.88 -1.38 -14.74
N LYS A 62 5.23 -2.51 -15.04
CA LYS A 62 3.94 -2.50 -15.74
C LYS A 62 2.86 -1.96 -14.80
N PHE A 63 2.09 -0.98 -15.27
CA PHE A 63 0.93 -0.42 -14.59
C PHE A 63 -0.37 -1.00 -15.15
N GLN A 64 -1.32 -1.33 -14.28
CA GLN A 64 -2.70 -1.61 -14.64
C GLN A 64 -3.66 -0.90 -13.68
N ARG A 65 -4.82 -0.52 -14.19
CA ARG A 65 -5.90 0.10 -13.42
C ARG A 65 -7.19 -0.66 -13.65
N VAL A 66 -7.88 -0.97 -12.57
CA VAL A 66 -9.22 -1.58 -12.58
C VAL A 66 -10.14 -0.66 -11.81
N GLN A 67 -11.22 -0.26 -12.46
CA GLN A 67 -12.34 0.36 -11.76
C GLN A 67 -13.24 -0.75 -11.24
N CYS A 68 -13.42 -0.83 -9.94
CA CYS A 68 -14.33 -1.81 -9.35
C CYS A 68 -15.77 -1.32 -9.51
N THR A 69 -16.59 -2.17 -10.11
CA THR A 69 -18.01 -1.95 -10.34
C THR A 69 -18.80 -3.19 -9.92
N PRO A 70 -20.12 -3.07 -9.67
CA PRO A 70 -20.93 -4.21 -9.23
C PRO A 70 -20.99 -5.37 -10.23
N ASP A 71 -20.75 -5.10 -11.51
CA ASP A 71 -20.75 -6.05 -12.62
C ASP A 71 -19.35 -6.67 -12.91
N LEU A 72 -18.29 -6.16 -12.27
CA LEU A 72 -16.94 -6.66 -12.45
C LEU A 72 -16.84 -8.13 -12.02
N LEU A 73 -16.42 -9.00 -12.93
CA LEU A 73 -16.28 -10.43 -12.66
C LEU A 73 -14.88 -10.76 -12.12
N PRO A 74 -14.72 -11.85 -11.34
CA PRO A 74 -13.40 -12.32 -10.93
C PRO A 74 -12.43 -12.52 -12.10
N THR A 75 -12.94 -13.05 -13.22
CA THR A 75 -12.16 -13.30 -14.45
C THR A 75 -11.67 -12.04 -15.13
N ASP A 76 -12.35 -10.90 -14.93
CA ASP A 76 -11.88 -9.61 -15.45
C ASP A 76 -10.66 -9.10 -14.68
N ILE A 77 -10.41 -9.64 -13.48
CA ILE A 77 -9.23 -9.35 -12.65
C ILE A 77 -8.13 -10.38 -12.90
N THR A 78 -8.47 -11.67 -12.86
CA THR A 78 -7.51 -12.78 -12.94
C THR A 78 -7.12 -13.15 -14.37
N GLY A 79 -7.95 -12.82 -15.36
CA GLY A 79 -7.82 -13.31 -16.73
C GLY A 79 -8.66 -14.55 -17.00
N THR A 80 -8.74 -14.93 -18.27
CA THR A 80 -9.62 -16.00 -18.78
C THR A 80 -8.98 -16.71 -19.97
N ASN A 81 -9.42 -17.94 -20.25
CA ASN A 81 -9.04 -18.67 -21.46
C ASN A 81 -10.05 -18.38 -22.58
N ILE A 82 -9.57 -17.89 -23.73
CA ILE A 82 -10.38 -17.61 -24.91
C ILE A 82 -10.04 -18.58 -26.03
N TRP A 83 -11.04 -19.05 -26.77
CA TRP A 83 -10.80 -19.90 -27.94
C TRP A 83 -10.14 -19.07 -29.05
N ASN A 84 -9.01 -19.55 -29.58
CA ASN A 84 -8.33 -18.95 -30.74
C ASN A 84 -8.64 -19.79 -31.99
N PRO A 85 -9.55 -19.34 -32.89
CA PRO A 85 -9.96 -20.14 -34.05
C PRO A 85 -8.83 -20.39 -35.05
N GLN A 86 -7.83 -19.51 -35.12
CA GLN A 86 -6.70 -19.67 -36.06
C GLN A 86 -5.77 -20.79 -35.64
N LYS A 87 -5.64 -21.02 -34.33
CA LYS A 87 -4.77 -22.06 -33.76
C LYS A 87 -5.52 -23.33 -33.34
N GLY A 88 -6.85 -23.25 -33.21
CA GLY A 88 -7.67 -24.37 -32.71
C GLY A 88 -7.37 -24.72 -31.26
N GLU A 89 -6.95 -23.75 -30.45
CA GLU A 89 -6.60 -23.95 -29.03
C GLU A 89 -7.18 -22.83 -28.14
N PHE A 90 -7.38 -23.13 -26.86
CA PHE A 90 -7.67 -22.12 -25.85
C PHE A 90 -6.39 -21.38 -25.47
N GLN A 91 -6.40 -20.05 -25.56
CA GLN A 91 -5.30 -19.17 -25.19
C GLN A 91 -5.66 -18.37 -23.95
N PHE A 92 -4.75 -18.33 -22.99
CA PHE A 92 -4.89 -17.51 -21.79
C PHE A 92 -4.72 -16.03 -22.12
N LEU A 93 -5.73 -15.23 -21.79
CA LEU A 93 -5.70 -13.78 -21.81
C LEU A 93 -5.47 -13.28 -20.37
N PRO A 94 -4.27 -12.75 -20.05
CA PRO A 94 -3.95 -12.32 -18.70
C PRO A 94 -4.79 -11.12 -18.29
N GLY A 95 -5.31 -11.17 -17.06
CA GLY A 95 -6.01 -10.05 -16.45
C GLY A 95 -5.08 -8.92 -15.99
N PRO A 96 -5.65 -7.82 -15.47
CA PRO A 96 -4.93 -6.66 -14.98
C PRO A 96 -3.98 -6.95 -13.80
N VAL A 97 -4.18 -8.03 -13.05
CA VAL A 97 -3.24 -8.44 -11.97
C VAL A 97 -1.86 -8.83 -12.49
N PHE A 98 -1.71 -9.13 -13.78
CA PHE A 98 -0.40 -9.37 -14.39
C PHE A 98 0.32 -8.05 -14.70
N ALA A 99 0.63 -7.29 -13.64
CA ALA A 99 1.30 -6.01 -13.62
C ALA A 99 2.22 -5.91 -12.40
N ASN A 100 3.15 -4.95 -12.36
CA ASN A 100 3.94 -4.71 -11.15
C ASN A 100 3.16 -3.83 -10.16
N ILE A 101 2.48 -2.81 -10.68
CA ILE A 101 1.62 -1.91 -9.89
C ILE A 101 0.20 -2.02 -10.41
N LEU A 102 -0.71 -2.41 -9.52
CA LEU A 102 -2.14 -2.48 -9.80
C LEU A 102 -2.88 -1.43 -8.96
N LEU A 103 -3.66 -0.57 -9.61
CA LEU A 103 -4.62 0.30 -8.93
C LEU A 103 -6.02 -0.31 -9.04
N ALA A 104 -6.60 -0.71 -7.91
CA ALA A 104 -7.99 -1.16 -7.82
C ALA A 104 -8.83 -0.03 -7.20
N ASP A 105 -9.46 0.77 -8.06
CA ASP A 105 -10.27 1.90 -7.63
C ASP A 105 -11.64 1.45 -7.12
N GLU A 106 -12.05 1.98 -5.96
CA GLU A 106 -13.35 1.72 -5.34
C GLU A 106 -13.62 0.23 -5.10
N ILE A 107 -12.65 -0.49 -4.51
CA ILE A 107 -12.73 -1.93 -4.26
C ILE A 107 -14.01 -2.36 -3.55
N ASN A 108 -14.57 -1.47 -2.72
CA ASN A 108 -15.84 -1.66 -2.03
C ASN A 108 -17.07 -1.63 -2.97
N ARG A 109 -16.96 -1.33 -4.26
CA ARG A 109 -18.06 -1.45 -5.24
C ARG A 109 -18.12 -2.80 -5.94
N ALA A 110 -17.02 -3.55 -5.92
CA ALA A 110 -16.99 -4.91 -6.47
C ALA A 110 -17.72 -5.89 -5.55
N THR A 111 -18.29 -6.96 -6.13
CA THR A 111 -18.92 -8.02 -5.34
C THR A 111 -17.91 -8.73 -4.42
N PRO A 112 -18.35 -9.34 -3.30
CA PRO A 112 -17.45 -10.06 -2.39
C PRO A 112 -16.60 -11.16 -3.07
N ARG A 113 -17.15 -11.79 -4.12
CA ARG A 113 -16.43 -12.81 -4.90
C ARG A 113 -15.28 -12.20 -5.71
N THR A 114 -15.53 -11.04 -6.32
CA THR A 114 -14.53 -10.30 -7.11
C THR A 114 -13.44 -9.70 -6.20
N GLN A 115 -13.84 -9.15 -5.04
CA GLN A 115 -12.89 -8.72 -4.00
C GLN A 115 -11.98 -9.87 -3.56
N SER A 116 -12.56 -11.03 -3.28
CA SER A 116 -11.81 -12.22 -2.86
C SER A 116 -10.77 -12.66 -3.89
N ALA A 117 -11.11 -12.62 -5.19
CA ALA A 117 -10.18 -12.98 -6.26
C ALA A 117 -8.96 -12.05 -6.32
N LEU A 118 -9.15 -10.74 -6.15
CA LEU A 118 -8.03 -9.79 -6.08
C LEU A 118 -7.16 -10.04 -4.84
N LEU A 119 -7.81 -10.24 -3.69
CA LEU A 119 -7.14 -10.44 -2.39
C LEU A 119 -6.38 -11.78 -2.32
N GLU A 120 -6.84 -12.80 -3.03
CA GLU A 120 -6.13 -14.07 -3.18
C GLU A 120 -4.82 -13.87 -3.95
N VAL A 121 -4.84 -13.12 -5.05
CA VAL A 121 -3.63 -12.80 -5.82
C VAL A 121 -2.64 -11.97 -4.99
N MET A 122 -3.13 -11.06 -4.15
CA MET A 122 -2.31 -10.31 -3.20
C MET A 122 -1.59 -11.21 -2.19
N GLU A 123 -2.23 -12.28 -1.72
CA GLU A 123 -1.63 -13.20 -0.75
C GLU A 123 -0.69 -14.22 -1.42
N GLU A 124 -1.13 -14.82 -2.52
CA GLU A 124 -0.47 -15.98 -3.13
C GLU A 124 0.57 -15.60 -4.19
N GLY A 125 0.51 -14.38 -4.75
CA GLY A 125 1.42 -13.95 -5.83
C GLY A 125 1.24 -14.75 -7.13
N GLN A 126 0.09 -15.40 -7.30
CA GLN A 126 -0.25 -16.19 -8.49
C GLN A 126 -1.76 -16.22 -8.71
N VAL A 127 -2.14 -16.62 -9.92
CA VAL A 127 -3.52 -16.85 -10.36
C VAL A 127 -3.64 -18.29 -10.83
N THR A 128 -4.67 -19.01 -10.38
CA THR A 128 -4.98 -20.35 -10.90
C THR A 128 -6.26 -20.30 -11.74
N VAL A 129 -6.15 -20.62 -13.04
CA VAL A 129 -7.27 -20.68 -13.98
C VAL A 129 -7.21 -22.03 -14.70
N ASP A 130 -8.33 -22.76 -14.65
CA ASP A 130 -8.50 -24.11 -15.21
C ASP A 130 -7.41 -25.10 -14.76
N GLY A 131 -7.07 -25.07 -13.47
CA GLY A 131 -6.06 -25.94 -12.87
C GLY A 131 -4.61 -25.58 -13.19
N ILE A 132 -4.36 -24.51 -13.96
CA ILE A 132 -3.01 -24.04 -14.29
C ILE A 132 -2.71 -22.78 -13.48
N SER A 133 -1.70 -22.87 -12.60
CA SER A 133 -1.20 -21.74 -11.81
C SER A 133 -0.20 -20.89 -12.61
N ARG A 134 -0.36 -19.57 -12.52
CA ARG A 134 0.42 -18.57 -13.26
C ARG A 134 0.86 -17.47 -12.31
N ASN A 135 2.17 -17.28 -12.16
CA ASN A 135 2.71 -16.25 -11.27
C ASN A 135 2.45 -14.85 -11.83
N VAL A 136 2.11 -13.91 -10.96
CA VAL A 136 2.10 -12.48 -11.34
C VAL A 136 3.54 -11.93 -11.34
N PRO A 137 3.81 -10.83 -12.07
CA PRO A 137 5.13 -10.21 -12.06
C PRO A 137 5.61 -9.85 -10.65
N SER A 138 6.90 -10.04 -10.37
CA SER A 138 7.50 -9.65 -9.10
C SER A 138 8.33 -8.37 -9.25
N PRO A 139 8.17 -7.36 -8.37
CA PRO A 139 7.19 -7.30 -7.31
C PRO A 139 5.78 -7.04 -7.87
N PHE A 140 4.78 -7.63 -7.23
CA PHE A 140 3.37 -7.27 -7.38
C PHE A 140 2.97 -6.37 -6.21
N PHE A 141 2.38 -5.22 -6.52
CA PHE A 141 1.94 -4.25 -5.53
C PHE A 141 0.58 -3.68 -5.91
N ALA A 142 -0.45 -4.10 -5.19
CA ALA A 142 -1.78 -3.54 -5.25
C ALA A 142 -1.91 -2.28 -4.37
N ILE A 143 -2.48 -1.24 -4.97
CA ILE A 143 -3.03 -0.07 -4.28
C ILE A 143 -4.54 -0.17 -4.48
N ALA A 144 -5.29 -0.45 -3.42
CA ALA A 144 -6.74 -0.43 -3.46
C ALA A 144 -7.26 0.90 -2.93
N THR A 145 -8.40 1.37 -3.43
CA THR A 145 -9.01 2.60 -2.95
C THR A 145 -10.45 2.31 -2.51
N GLN A 146 -10.90 2.98 -1.45
CA GLN A 146 -12.30 2.95 -1.03
C GLN A 146 -12.75 4.35 -0.64
N ASN A 147 -14.01 4.67 -0.95
CA ASN A 147 -14.62 5.93 -0.55
C ASN A 147 -15.50 5.68 0.69
N PRO A 148 -15.16 6.25 1.87
CA PRO A 148 -15.89 6.00 3.11
C PRO A 148 -17.27 6.68 3.16
N ILE A 149 -17.59 7.56 2.21
CA ILE A 149 -18.84 8.35 2.20
C ILE A 149 -19.95 7.66 1.37
N GLU A 150 -19.59 6.82 0.40
CA GLU A 150 -20.56 6.14 -0.47
C GLU A 150 -21.06 4.83 0.15
N TYR A 151 -22.28 4.86 0.69
CA TYR A 151 -22.95 3.69 1.27
C TYR A 151 -23.90 2.97 0.32
N GLN A 152 -24.32 3.60 -0.78
CA GLN A 152 -25.25 2.97 -1.73
C GLN A 152 -24.51 2.15 -2.77
N GLY A 153 -24.85 0.86 -2.86
CA GLY A 153 -24.27 -0.04 -3.86
C GLY A 153 -22.83 -0.46 -3.55
N THR A 154 -22.41 -0.40 -2.28
CA THR A 154 -21.09 -0.84 -1.83
C THR A 154 -21.17 -2.08 -0.94
N PHE A 155 -20.16 -2.94 -1.07
CA PHE A 155 -19.86 -4.12 -0.29
C PHE A 155 -18.61 -3.82 0.55
N PRO A 156 -18.75 -3.50 1.85
CA PRO A 156 -17.61 -3.21 2.70
C PRO A 156 -16.69 -4.44 2.79
N LEU A 157 -15.38 -4.20 2.80
CA LEU A 157 -14.39 -5.26 3.00
C LEU A 157 -14.52 -5.79 4.44
N PRO A 158 -14.75 -7.09 4.64
CA PRO A 158 -14.64 -7.71 5.96
C PRO A 158 -13.26 -7.48 6.58
N GLU A 159 -13.17 -7.53 7.90
CA GLU A 159 -11.94 -7.27 8.65
C GLU A 159 -10.82 -8.24 8.25
N ALA A 160 -11.17 -9.51 8.02
CA ALA A 160 -10.24 -10.53 7.53
C ALA A 160 -9.64 -10.19 6.13
N GLN A 161 -10.35 -9.39 5.34
CA GLN A 161 -9.88 -8.89 4.05
C GLN A 161 -9.02 -7.63 4.21
N LEU A 162 -9.45 -6.69 5.05
CA LEU A 162 -8.67 -5.49 5.40
C LEU A 162 -7.29 -5.84 5.97
N ASP A 163 -7.19 -6.93 6.75
CA ASP A 163 -5.95 -7.39 7.37
C ASP A 163 -4.83 -7.73 6.35
N ARG A 164 -5.19 -7.96 5.08
CA ARG A 164 -4.23 -8.20 3.97
C ARG A 164 -3.53 -6.94 3.47
N PHE A 165 -4.04 -5.76 3.77
CA PHE A 165 -3.35 -4.51 3.49
C PHE A 165 -2.35 -4.21 4.60
N ALA A 166 -1.10 -3.91 4.24
CA ALA A 166 -0.07 -3.59 5.22
C ALA A 166 -0.36 -2.23 5.87
N ILE A 167 -0.72 -1.24 5.06
CA ILE A 167 -0.95 0.15 5.45
C ILE A 167 -2.27 0.65 4.86
N SER A 168 -3.03 1.41 5.66
CA SER A 168 -4.18 2.20 5.23
C SER A 168 -3.95 3.69 5.54
N PHE A 169 -4.19 4.57 4.57
CA PHE A 169 -4.02 6.02 4.75
C PHE A 169 -4.86 6.84 3.75
N SER A 170 -4.88 8.15 3.96
CA SER A 170 -5.52 9.16 3.10
C SER A 170 -4.45 10.14 2.61
N LEU A 171 -4.53 10.53 1.33
CA LEU A 171 -3.81 11.63 0.72
C LEU A 171 -4.37 12.98 1.15
N GLY A 172 -5.69 13.08 1.30
CA GLY A 172 -6.40 14.33 1.57
C GLY A 172 -6.28 15.37 0.44
N TYR A 173 -7.02 16.47 0.57
CA TYR A 173 -6.92 17.58 -0.37
C TYR A 173 -5.54 18.26 -0.27
N PRO A 174 -4.98 18.73 -1.38
CA PRO A 174 -3.82 19.63 -1.35
C PRO A 174 -4.16 20.93 -0.59
N ASN A 175 -3.16 21.53 0.05
CA ASN A 175 -3.32 22.88 0.60
C ASN A 175 -3.26 23.94 -0.51
N GLU A 176 -3.60 25.20 -0.17
CA GLU A 176 -3.63 26.31 -1.14
C GLU A 176 -2.32 26.45 -1.94
N SER A 177 -1.17 26.37 -1.27
CA SER A 177 0.13 26.50 -1.94
C SER A 177 0.44 25.33 -2.87
N GLU A 178 0.00 24.12 -2.50
CA GLU A 178 0.11 22.93 -3.33
C GLU A 178 -0.81 23.00 -4.55
N GLU A 179 -2.05 23.48 -4.39
CA GLU A 179 -2.98 23.68 -5.51
C GLU A 179 -2.45 24.70 -6.51
N VAL A 180 -1.92 25.82 -6.03
CA VAL A 180 -1.30 26.84 -6.88
C VAL A 180 -0.11 26.26 -7.66
N GLU A 181 0.73 25.45 -7.01
CA GLU A 181 1.85 24.78 -7.68
C GLU A 181 1.38 23.74 -8.70
N MET A 182 0.30 23.00 -8.42
CA MET A 182 -0.32 22.09 -9.39
C MET A 182 -0.79 22.83 -10.64
N LEU A 183 -1.43 23.99 -10.48
CA LEU A 183 -1.86 24.84 -11.61
C LEU A 183 -0.67 25.34 -12.44
N LYS A 184 0.42 25.78 -11.78
CA LYS A 184 1.66 26.19 -12.47
C LYS A 184 2.26 25.06 -13.29
N ARG A 185 2.35 23.85 -12.72
CA ARG A 185 2.86 22.67 -13.45
C ARG A 185 1.97 22.33 -14.66
N MET A 186 0.66 22.47 -14.51
CA MET A 186 -0.32 22.27 -15.59
C MET A 186 -0.11 23.25 -16.74
N GLN A 187 0.09 24.53 -16.43
CA GLN A 187 0.36 25.55 -17.44
C GLN A 187 1.66 25.28 -18.22
N LEU A 188 2.67 24.70 -17.55
CA LEU A 188 3.96 24.35 -18.16
C LEU A 188 3.96 23.01 -18.92
N GLY A 189 2.83 22.31 -18.98
CA GLY A 189 2.74 20.96 -19.56
C GLY A 189 3.55 19.90 -18.81
N LYS A 190 3.98 20.19 -17.57
CA LYS A 190 4.77 19.29 -16.72
C LYS A 190 3.89 18.53 -15.73
N VAL A 191 2.83 17.89 -16.23
CA VAL A 191 1.86 17.17 -15.38
C VAL A 191 1.78 15.72 -15.78
N GLY A 192 1.56 14.88 -14.76
CA GLY A 192 1.32 13.46 -14.94
C GLY A 192 2.60 12.64 -14.86
N SER A 193 2.43 11.32 -14.93
CA SER A 193 3.54 10.37 -14.91
C SER A 193 4.39 10.38 -16.19
N ALA A 194 3.93 11.04 -17.26
CA ALA A 194 4.61 11.05 -18.56
C ALA A 194 5.95 11.81 -18.56
N ILE A 195 6.17 12.70 -17.59
CA ILE A 195 7.43 13.43 -17.41
C ILE A 195 8.50 12.59 -16.69
N LEU A 196 8.13 11.41 -16.21
CA LEU A 196 9.02 10.58 -15.40
C LEU A 196 9.76 9.59 -16.28
N SER A 197 11.08 9.58 -16.15
CA SER A 197 11.91 8.48 -16.58
C SER A 197 12.04 7.46 -15.45
N PRO A 198 12.12 6.15 -15.75
CA PRO A 198 12.43 5.16 -14.74
C PRO A 198 13.76 5.46 -14.05
N CYS A 199 13.79 5.32 -12.73
CA CYS A 199 14.99 5.53 -11.92
C CYS A 199 15.52 4.24 -11.29
N ILE A 200 14.66 3.23 -11.10
CA ILE A 200 15.06 1.90 -10.63
C ILE A 200 14.30 0.81 -11.41
N SER A 201 14.72 -0.45 -11.30
CA SER A 201 14.05 -1.62 -11.88
C SER A 201 13.21 -2.40 -10.87
N PRO A 202 12.30 -3.29 -11.33
CA PRO A 202 11.56 -4.21 -10.47
C PRO A 202 12.49 -5.09 -9.59
N GLU A 203 13.60 -5.56 -10.14
CA GLU A 203 14.58 -6.40 -9.46
C GLU A 203 15.26 -5.63 -8.31
N GLU A 204 15.58 -4.35 -8.55
CA GLU A 204 16.15 -3.47 -7.52
C GLU A 204 15.17 -3.20 -6.38
N VAL A 205 13.86 -3.12 -6.66
CA VAL A 205 12.83 -3.05 -5.60
C VAL A 205 12.88 -4.32 -4.72
N ILE A 206 13.05 -5.50 -5.32
CA ILE A 206 13.18 -6.76 -4.58
C ILE A 206 14.46 -6.78 -3.74
N GLU A 207 15.56 -6.25 -4.26
CA GLU A 207 16.79 -6.08 -3.46
C GLU A 207 16.59 -5.15 -2.27
N ILE A 208 15.89 -4.02 -2.46
CA ILE A 208 15.56 -3.09 -1.38
C ILE A 208 14.70 -3.78 -0.32
N ARG A 209 13.68 -4.57 -0.71
CA ARG A 209 12.87 -5.38 0.23
C ARG A 209 13.74 -6.27 1.12
N LYS A 210 14.75 -6.94 0.53
CA LYS A 210 15.69 -7.80 1.29
C LYS A 210 16.52 -6.99 2.29
N LEU A 211 16.95 -5.79 1.92
CA LEU A 211 17.71 -4.90 2.81
C LEU A 211 16.86 -4.36 3.95
N CYS A 212 15.61 -3.97 3.68
CA CYS A 212 14.66 -3.58 4.72
C CYS A 212 14.50 -4.71 5.74
N ALA A 213 14.30 -5.96 5.29
CA ALA A 213 14.15 -7.11 6.17
C ALA A 213 15.36 -7.40 7.08
N GLN A 214 16.54 -6.85 6.76
CA GLN A 214 17.78 -6.99 7.53
C GLN A 214 17.97 -5.88 8.58
N ILE A 215 17.12 -4.85 8.61
CA ILE A 215 17.21 -3.80 9.64
C ILE A 215 17.04 -4.45 11.03
N PRO A 216 18.01 -4.29 11.95
CA PRO A 216 17.91 -4.82 13.30
C PRO A 216 16.73 -4.23 14.06
N VAL A 217 16.00 -5.11 14.75
CA VAL A 217 14.95 -4.78 15.70
C VAL A 217 15.34 -5.40 17.02
N SER A 218 15.55 -4.59 18.06
CA SER A 218 15.92 -5.10 19.38
C SER A 218 14.74 -5.83 20.02
N GLU A 219 15.03 -6.74 20.96
CA GLU A 219 14.00 -7.45 21.73
C GLU A 219 13.05 -6.48 22.44
N ALA A 220 13.56 -5.34 22.92
CA ALA A 220 12.77 -4.32 23.58
C ALA A 220 11.76 -3.66 22.63
N ILE A 221 12.14 -3.40 21.37
CA ILE A 221 11.22 -2.88 20.34
C ILE A 221 10.21 -3.95 19.93
N SER A 222 10.63 -5.22 19.78
CA SER A 222 9.71 -6.32 19.52
C SER A 222 8.67 -6.47 20.63
N ALA A 223 9.08 -6.39 21.89
CA ALA A 223 8.19 -6.39 23.04
C ALA A 223 7.25 -5.18 23.03
N TYR A 224 7.75 -3.99 22.68
CA TYR A 224 6.95 -2.77 22.54
C TYR A 224 5.85 -2.92 21.47
N ILE A 225 6.18 -3.46 20.29
CA ILE A 225 5.20 -3.76 19.23
C ILE A 225 4.13 -4.73 19.73
N VAL A 226 4.53 -5.80 20.44
CA VAL A 226 3.59 -6.77 21.02
C VAL A 226 2.69 -6.12 22.07
N ASN A 227 3.24 -5.26 22.93
CA ASN A 227 2.49 -4.54 23.96
C ASN A 227 1.42 -3.63 23.36
N ILE A 228 1.76 -2.88 22.29
CA ILE A 228 0.79 -2.08 21.54
C ILE A 228 -0.35 -2.96 21.01
N VAL A 229 -0.02 -4.06 20.34
CA VAL A 229 -1.04 -4.96 19.78
C VAL A 229 -1.90 -5.59 20.88
N ARG A 230 -1.32 -6.02 22.00
CA ARG A 230 -2.08 -6.57 23.13
C ARG A 230 -3.01 -5.54 23.75
N ALA A 231 -2.55 -4.31 23.93
CA ALA A 231 -3.39 -3.22 24.42
C ALA A 231 -4.63 -3.01 23.54
N THR A 232 -4.53 -3.22 22.21
CA THR A 232 -5.73 -3.13 21.35
C THR A 232 -6.81 -4.20 21.64
N ARG A 233 -6.44 -5.32 22.25
CA ARG A 233 -7.37 -6.42 22.58
C ARG A 233 -7.99 -6.27 23.97
N ASP A 234 -7.32 -5.52 24.83
CA ASP A 234 -7.71 -5.30 26.22
C ASP A 234 -8.39 -3.92 26.42
N ASP A 235 -8.39 -3.06 25.40
CA ASP A 235 -8.95 -1.70 25.48
C ASP A 235 -10.48 -1.68 25.34
N ALA A 236 -11.15 -0.98 26.26
CA ALA A 236 -12.61 -0.90 26.31
C ALA A 236 -13.24 -0.15 25.12
N GLU A 237 -12.49 0.67 24.37
CA GLU A 237 -13.01 1.33 23.17
C GLU A 237 -12.92 0.45 21.92
N ILE A 238 -12.44 -0.79 22.04
CA ILE A 238 -12.22 -1.70 20.92
C ILE A 238 -13.04 -2.98 21.11
N THR A 239 -13.92 -3.27 20.16
CA THR A 239 -14.72 -4.51 20.12
C THR A 239 -13.92 -5.69 19.58
N LEU A 240 -13.05 -5.42 18.59
CA LEU A 240 -12.16 -6.42 17.99
C LEU A 240 -10.77 -5.81 17.86
N GLY A 241 -9.80 -6.36 18.60
CA GLY A 241 -8.41 -5.93 18.57
C GLY A 241 -7.62 -6.54 17.40
N VAL A 242 -6.37 -6.11 17.28
CA VAL A 242 -5.51 -6.47 16.14
C VAL A 242 -5.11 -7.96 16.16
N SER A 243 -5.15 -8.61 14.99
CA SER A 243 -4.71 -10.00 14.78
C SER A 243 -3.18 -10.16 14.93
N PRO A 244 -2.65 -11.40 15.09
CA PRO A 244 -1.21 -11.64 14.99
C PRO A 244 -0.59 -11.20 13.65
N ARG A 245 -1.37 -11.19 12.56
CA ARG A 245 -0.89 -10.69 11.26
C ARG A 245 -0.56 -9.21 11.32
N GLY A 246 -1.35 -8.41 12.05
CA GLY A 246 -1.07 -7.01 12.32
C GLY A 246 0.24 -6.79 13.07
N THR A 247 0.62 -7.68 13.99
CA THR A 247 1.94 -7.65 14.66
C THR A 247 3.07 -7.81 13.64
N SER A 248 3.00 -8.84 12.79
CA SER A 248 4.00 -9.07 11.74
C SER A 248 4.04 -7.96 10.69
N ALA A 249 2.87 -7.40 10.33
CA ALA A 249 2.79 -6.30 9.38
C ALA A 249 3.47 -5.04 9.95
N LEU A 250 3.19 -4.69 11.21
CA LEU A 250 3.83 -3.55 11.87
C LEU A 250 5.35 -3.75 11.94
N PHE A 251 5.80 -4.94 12.33
CA PHE A 251 7.22 -5.29 12.36
C PHE A 251 7.91 -5.07 11.00
N ARG A 252 7.34 -5.56 9.90
CA ARG A 252 7.90 -5.38 8.56
C ARG A 252 7.86 -3.92 8.11
N CYS A 253 6.76 -3.22 8.37
CA CYS A 253 6.64 -1.81 8.03
C CYS A 253 7.65 -0.94 8.79
N VAL A 254 7.91 -1.18 10.07
CA VAL A 254 8.89 -0.38 10.83
C VAL A 254 10.32 -0.63 10.36
N GLN A 255 10.66 -1.86 9.97
CA GLN A 255 11.94 -2.15 9.31
C GLN A 255 12.09 -1.36 8.01
N SER A 256 11.07 -1.37 7.15
CA SER A 256 11.07 -0.62 5.89
C SER A 256 11.13 0.89 6.10
N TYR A 257 10.41 1.41 7.08
CA TYR A 257 10.41 2.84 7.41
C TYR A 257 11.75 3.28 7.98
N ALA A 258 12.33 2.54 8.92
CA ALA A 258 13.67 2.81 9.44
C ALA A 258 14.73 2.82 8.33
N TYR A 259 14.64 1.87 7.38
CA TYR A 259 15.50 1.86 6.20
C TYR A 259 15.31 3.12 5.34
N ILE A 260 14.07 3.48 4.98
CA ILE A 260 13.78 4.69 4.20
C ILE A 260 14.31 5.94 4.92
N GLN A 261 14.03 6.09 6.21
CA GLN A 261 14.49 7.24 6.99
C GLN A 261 16.01 7.33 7.06
N LYS A 262 16.72 6.19 7.15
CA LYS A 262 18.19 6.16 7.07
C LYS A 262 18.70 6.64 5.71
N MET A 263 18.00 6.29 4.63
CA MET A 263 18.43 6.69 3.28
C MET A 263 18.16 8.17 2.99
N LEU A 264 17.06 8.72 3.51
CA LEU A 264 16.61 10.10 3.23
C LEU A 264 17.16 11.14 4.21
N ASN A 265 17.39 10.78 5.48
CA ASN A 265 17.83 11.72 6.50
C ASN A 265 19.30 11.49 6.83
N SER A 266 20.16 12.42 6.41
CA SER A 266 21.59 12.41 6.70
C SER A 266 21.90 12.39 8.21
N ASP A 267 21.00 12.94 9.03
CA ASP A 267 21.17 13.02 10.48
C ASP A 267 20.83 11.70 11.20
N ARG A 268 20.13 10.77 10.54
CA ARG A 268 19.77 9.49 11.14
C ARG A 268 20.94 8.51 11.04
N GLN A 269 21.75 8.47 12.09
CA GLN A 269 22.87 7.52 12.21
C GLN A 269 22.44 6.09 12.57
N SER A 270 21.26 5.94 13.17
CA SER A 270 20.80 4.65 13.69
C SER A 270 20.49 3.66 12.58
N GLU A 271 21.19 2.52 12.56
CA GLU A 271 20.97 1.43 11.61
C GLU A 271 19.82 0.49 12.01
N TYR A 272 19.12 0.79 13.10
CA TYR A 272 18.08 -0.03 13.72
C TYR A 272 16.76 0.73 13.84
N VAL A 273 15.69 0.00 14.19
CA VAL A 273 14.35 0.57 14.43
C VAL A 273 14.33 1.34 15.75
N LEU A 274 13.79 2.56 15.72
CA LEU A 274 13.57 3.41 16.88
C LEU A 274 12.12 3.30 17.37
N PRO A 275 11.83 3.57 18.65
CA PRO A 275 10.45 3.61 19.14
C PRO A 275 9.55 4.56 18.36
N ASP A 276 10.06 5.72 17.95
CA ASP A 276 9.29 6.71 17.19
C ASP A 276 8.87 6.20 15.81
N ASP A 277 9.62 5.26 15.20
CA ASP A 277 9.19 4.61 13.95
C ASP A 277 7.94 3.77 14.17
N VAL A 278 7.90 3.04 15.29
CA VAL A 278 6.73 2.25 15.70
C VAL A 278 5.56 3.17 15.98
N LYS A 279 5.81 4.29 16.69
CA LYS A 279 4.75 5.24 17.02
C LYS A 279 4.13 5.87 15.79
N PHE A 280 4.97 6.28 14.85
CA PHE A 280 4.54 6.89 13.59
C PHE A 280 3.70 5.93 12.74
N LEU A 281 4.15 4.67 12.60
CA LEU A 281 3.47 3.70 11.73
C LEU A 281 2.25 3.02 12.34
N ALA A 282 2.18 2.91 13.67
CA ALA A 282 1.11 2.18 14.33
C ALA A 282 -0.30 2.63 13.88
N PRO A 283 -0.64 3.92 13.78
CA PRO A 283 -1.97 4.34 13.31
C PRO A 283 -2.28 3.90 11.87
N TYR A 284 -1.28 3.87 11.00
CA TYR A 284 -1.40 3.50 9.58
C TYR A 284 -1.47 2.00 9.34
N VAL A 285 -0.85 1.22 10.22
CA VAL A 285 -0.82 -0.24 10.13
C VAL A 285 -1.95 -0.86 10.95
N LEU A 286 -2.24 -0.37 12.14
CA LEU A 286 -3.18 -1.01 13.06
C LEU A 286 -4.61 -0.44 12.93
N GLY A 287 -4.78 0.77 12.41
CA GLY A 287 -6.06 1.46 12.38
C GLY A 287 -7.17 0.69 11.65
N HIS A 288 -6.90 0.15 10.46
CA HIS A 288 -7.88 -0.63 9.69
C HIS A 288 -8.05 -2.08 10.19
N ARG A 289 -7.34 -2.47 11.25
CA ARG A 289 -7.36 -3.82 11.83
C ARG A 289 -8.13 -3.92 13.15
N ILE A 290 -8.76 -2.83 13.58
CA ILE A 290 -9.59 -2.82 14.79
C ILE A 290 -11.03 -2.41 14.48
N ILE A 291 -11.96 -2.91 15.28
CA ILE A 291 -13.35 -2.43 15.29
C ILE A 291 -13.54 -1.59 16.55
N ALA A 292 -13.83 -0.31 16.37
CA ALA A 292 -14.15 0.58 17.49
C ALA A 292 -15.54 0.23 18.07
N ALA A 293 -15.66 0.23 19.41
CA ALA A 293 -16.93 0.07 20.11
C ALA A 293 -17.77 1.36 20.11
N GLY A 294 -17.13 2.51 19.88
CA GLY A 294 -17.75 3.83 19.93
C GLY A 294 -17.57 4.65 18.65
N ARG A 295 -17.78 5.97 18.76
CA ARG A 295 -17.70 6.91 17.63
C ARG A 295 -16.27 7.41 17.33
N ARG A 296 -15.29 7.11 18.17
CA ARG A 296 -13.91 7.52 17.94
C ARG A 296 -13.35 6.72 16.77
N SER A 297 -12.63 7.38 15.86
CA SER A 297 -12.05 6.68 14.72
C SER A 297 -10.96 5.70 15.19
N PRO A 298 -10.85 4.52 14.56
CA PRO A 298 -9.81 3.55 14.86
C PRO A 298 -8.40 4.14 14.92
N LYS A 299 -8.05 4.98 13.94
CA LYS A 299 -6.76 5.68 13.89
C LYS A 299 -6.45 6.45 15.18
N LYS A 300 -7.42 7.24 15.69
CA LYS A 300 -7.26 8.03 16.92
C LYS A 300 -7.16 7.18 18.18
N ILE A 301 -7.81 6.01 18.21
CA ILE A 301 -7.68 5.07 19.33
C ILE A 301 -6.24 4.54 19.37
N ILE A 302 -5.67 4.17 18.22
CA ILE A 302 -4.28 3.71 18.13
C ILE A 302 -3.29 4.82 18.50
N GLU A 303 -3.48 6.05 18.01
CA GLU A 303 -2.64 7.21 18.37
C GLU A 303 -2.58 7.38 19.90
N ARG A 304 -3.73 7.37 20.57
CA ARG A 304 -3.82 7.42 22.04
C ARG A 304 -3.06 6.25 22.70
N LEU A 305 -3.28 5.01 22.25
CA LEU A 305 -2.65 3.84 22.86
C LEU A 305 -1.12 3.95 22.80
N VAL A 306 -0.60 4.35 21.65
CA VAL A 306 0.84 4.49 21.40
C VAL A 306 1.48 5.61 22.23
N GLU A 307 0.73 6.65 22.57
CA GLU A 307 1.19 7.71 23.50
C GLU A 307 1.21 7.24 24.96
N THR A 308 0.27 6.37 25.35
CA THR A 308 0.14 5.89 26.74
C THR A 308 1.07 4.74 27.11
N ILE A 309 1.48 3.92 26.14
CA ILE A 309 2.32 2.76 26.40
C ILE A 309 3.76 3.22 26.56
N ALA A 310 4.40 2.80 27.66
CA ALA A 310 5.77 3.16 27.96
C ALA A 310 6.73 2.69 26.84
N VAL A 311 7.61 3.61 26.44
CA VAL A 311 8.69 3.34 25.48
C VAL A 311 9.82 2.58 26.21
N PRO A 312 10.41 1.56 25.56
CA PRO A 312 11.55 0.83 26.12
C PRO A 312 12.84 1.67 26.27
#